data_AF-A0A1G0JVF4-F1
#
_entry.id   AF-A0A1G0JVF4-F1
#
_cell.length_a   1.000
_cell.length_b   1.000
_cell.length_c   1.000
_cell.angle_alpha   90.00
_cell.angle_beta   90.00
_cell.angle_gamma   90.00
#
_symmetry.space_group_name_H-M   'P 1'
#
loop_
_entity.id
_entity.type
_entity.pdbx_description
1 polymer ?
#
loop_
_entity_poly.entity_id
_entity_poly.type
_entity_poly.pdbx_seq_one_letter_code
_entity_poly.pdbx_strand_id
1 'polypeptide(L)'
;MVVENYVNPRKAEWPQADFVIGNPPFIGAASMRAALGDGYTESLRKTWPEVPESADFVMHWWDQAAELTRAGKLRRFGLITTNSLRQTFSRRVLERHLGGKPPLSLAFAIPDHPWVDSADGAAVRIAMTVGTLQTGTGALLTSAAESPVGDGAIDVTLIAKHGVIHADLTTGANVVSAVQLEANRDLSNRGVQLFGAGFIVTQEEAAALGLGSVAGIEKHLRPYRNGRDLTDTSRGAMVIDLFGLNAAQVREHFPAVYQRVLERVKPERDQNARASYRNNWWIFGEPRRQLRAALLGLPRYVATVETAKHRVFQFLDASVAPDNKLIAIALDNAHALGVLSSSVHVTWALSSGTLLENRPVYNKGFCFETFPFPDTKPEIKTRIRDLAEQLDAHRKRQQAQHADLTLTGMYNVLEKLKTGEPLNVKEKVIHEHGLVAVLKTLHDELDRAVLDAYGWSDLAPLLEVVTGNSAPGASGTPATRDDCRRALDDALLERLVALNAERAAEEKRGLIRWLRPEFQIPASGLTQTPAAEQLEIDTGEEAAIAAKPGARRPWPATLPEQVKAVAEVLAAARAPLADDAIAACFTGRGPWKKRLPQIIDTLVAVGRVRRRKDGLAVIA
;
A
#
# COMPACT_ATOMS: atom_id res chain seq x y z
N MET A 1 -24.68 -32.65 -25.82
CA MET A 1 -25.03 -32.70 -24.39
C MET A 1 -26.41 -32.11 -24.23
N VAL A 2 -27.33 -32.82 -23.57
CA VAL A 2 -28.65 -32.29 -23.23
C VAL A 2 -28.44 -31.20 -22.21
N VAL A 3 -28.72 -29.94 -22.56
CA VAL A 3 -28.73 -28.84 -21.60
C VAL A 3 -30.05 -28.94 -20.85
N GLU A 4 -30.02 -29.53 -19.65
CA GLU A 4 -31.18 -29.55 -18.77
C GLU A 4 -31.58 -28.10 -18.43
N ASN A 5 -32.82 -27.73 -18.74
CA ASN A 5 -33.34 -26.42 -18.40
C ASN A 5 -34.21 -26.52 -17.14
N TYR A 6 -33.78 -25.90 -16.05
CA TYR A 6 -34.47 -25.94 -14.78
C TYR A 6 -35.54 -24.83 -14.74
N VAL A 7 -36.80 -25.22 -14.66
CA VAL A 7 -37.93 -24.29 -14.65
C VAL A 7 -38.20 -23.81 -13.22
N ASN A 8 -38.15 -22.49 -13.02
CA ASN A 8 -38.40 -21.82 -11.73
C ASN A 8 -37.54 -22.35 -10.55
N PRO A 9 -36.20 -22.36 -10.68
CA PRO A 9 -35.32 -22.79 -9.60
C PRO A 9 -35.47 -21.85 -8.40
N ARG A 10 -35.53 -22.44 -7.20
CA ARG A 10 -35.71 -21.71 -5.94
C ARG A 10 -34.86 -22.34 -4.83
N LYS A 11 -34.54 -21.54 -3.81
CA LYS A 11 -33.83 -22.02 -2.63
C LYS A 11 -34.65 -23.10 -1.93
N ALA A 12 -34.00 -24.18 -1.52
CA ALA A 12 -34.65 -25.22 -0.73
C ALA A 12 -35.01 -24.68 0.66
N GLU A 13 -36.20 -25.02 1.14
CA GLU A 13 -36.58 -24.76 2.54
C GLU A 13 -35.85 -25.74 3.45
N TRP A 14 -35.12 -25.22 4.43
CA TRP A 14 -34.43 -26.05 5.43
C TRP A 14 -35.40 -26.42 6.56
N PRO A 15 -35.35 -27.65 7.09
CA PRO A 15 -36.15 -28.02 8.24
C PRO A 15 -35.79 -27.17 9.47
N GLN A 16 -36.73 -26.99 10.38
CA GLN A 16 -36.47 -26.32 11.65
C GLN A 16 -35.49 -27.14 12.48
N ALA A 17 -34.43 -26.49 12.98
CA ALA A 17 -33.41 -27.11 13.83
C ALA A 17 -32.81 -26.06 14.77
N ASP A 18 -32.23 -26.48 15.89
CA ASP A 18 -31.42 -25.59 16.74
C ASP A 18 -29.96 -25.50 16.24
N PHE A 19 -29.46 -26.59 15.66
CA PHE A 19 -28.07 -26.73 15.22
C PHE A 19 -28.01 -27.36 13.83
N VAL A 20 -27.05 -26.90 13.03
CA VAL A 20 -26.71 -27.53 11.75
C VAL A 20 -25.27 -28.03 11.84
N ILE A 21 -25.05 -29.31 11.60
CA ILE A 21 -23.71 -29.90 11.55
C ILE A 21 -23.62 -30.71 10.25
N GLY A 22 -22.53 -30.59 9.50
CA GLY A 22 -22.39 -31.37 8.28
C GLY A 22 -21.09 -31.20 7.53
N ASN A 23 -20.92 -32.08 6.55
CA ASN A 23 -19.85 -32.08 5.56
C ASN A 23 -20.48 -31.99 4.17
N PRO A 24 -20.86 -30.78 3.69
CA PRO A 24 -21.48 -30.63 2.37
C PRO A 24 -20.44 -30.87 1.25
N PRO A 25 -20.88 -31.14 0.01
CA PRO A 25 -19.98 -31.50 -1.08
C PRO A 25 -19.02 -30.36 -1.48
N PHE A 26 -17.75 -30.70 -1.74
CA PHE A 26 -16.73 -29.75 -2.19
C PHE A 26 -16.58 -29.81 -3.70
N ILE A 27 -16.91 -28.72 -4.39
CA ILE A 27 -16.71 -28.64 -5.85
C ILE A 27 -16.24 -27.24 -6.19
N GLY A 28 -14.96 -27.14 -6.54
CA GLY A 28 -14.35 -25.89 -6.95
C GLY A 28 -15.05 -25.30 -8.18
N ALA A 29 -15.06 -23.97 -8.29
CA ALA A 29 -15.81 -23.26 -9.32
C ALA A 29 -15.50 -23.69 -10.76
N ALA A 30 -14.24 -24.07 -11.04
CA ALA A 30 -13.82 -24.55 -12.36
C ALA A 30 -14.40 -25.94 -12.72
N SER A 31 -14.61 -26.80 -11.71
CA SER A 31 -15.09 -28.18 -11.90
C SER A 31 -16.61 -28.30 -11.77
N MET A 32 -17.29 -27.26 -11.26
CA MET A 32 -18.74 -27.28 -10.98
C MET A 32 -19.58 -27.61 -12.21
N ARG A 33 -19.29 -26.99 -13.36
CA ARG A 33 -20.01 -27.27 -14.62
C ARG A 33 -19.78 -28.70 -15.11
N ALA A 34 -18.57 -29.23 -14.93
CA ALA A 34 -18.27 -30.61 -15.31
C ALA A 34 -18.98 -31.63 -14.40
N ALA A 35 -19.09 -31.33 -13.10
CA ALA A 35 -19.69 -32.23 -12.12
C ALA A 35 -21.23 -32.17 -12.06
N LEU A 36 -21.82 -30.96 -12.16
CA LEU A 36 -23.25 -30.72 -11.98
C LEU A 36 -23.99 -30.42 -13.29
N GLY A 37 -23.26 -30.19 -14.38
CA GLY A 37 -23.82 -29.74 -15.65
C GLY A 37 -24.06 -28.22 -15.73
N ASP A 38 -24.08 -27.71 -16.95
CA ASP A 38 -24.26 -26.28 -17.22
C ASP A 38 -25.62 -25.75 -16.74
N GLY A 39 -26.69 -26.51 -16.98
CA GLY A 39 -28.06 -26.13 -16.63
C GLY A 39 -28.25 -25.94 -15.13
N TYR A 40 -27.76 -26.89 -14.32
CA TYR A 40 -27.84 -26.81 -12.86
C TYR A 40 -26.97 -25.67 -12.32
N THR A 41 -25.72 -25.58 -12.79
CA THR A 41 -24.76 -24.55 -12.33
C THR A 41 -25.29 -23.15 -12.59
N GLU A 42 -25.87 -22.91 -13.77
CA GLU A 42 -26.45 -21.61 -14.14
C GLU A 42 -27.69 -21.28 -13.28
N SER A 43 -28.53 -22.28 -13.04
CA SER A 43 -29.74 -22.13 -12.21
C SER A 43 -29.40 -21.86 -10.75
N LEU A 44 -28.37 -22.53 -10.23
CA LEU A 44 -27.83 -22.33 -8.89
C LEU A 44 -27.35 -20.88 -8.70
N ARG A 45 -26.50 -20.37 -9.61
CA ARG A 45 -25.99 -18.98 -9.56
C ARG A 45 -27.09 -17.93 -9.62
N LYS A 46 -28.12 -18.16 -10.45
CA LYS A 46 -29.30 -17.27 -10.51
C LYS A 46 -30.13 -17.30 -9.23
N THR A 47 -30.18 -18.45 -8.55
CA THR A 47 -30.96 -18.65 -7.32
C THR A 47 -30.26 -18.07 -6.08
N TRP A 48 -28.92 -18.04 -6.10
CA TRP A 48 -28.05 -17.59 -5.00
C TRP A 48 -27.12 -16.44 -5.45
N PRO A 49 -27.66 -15.29 -5.90
CA PRO A 49 -26.85 -14.18 -6.44
C PRO A 49 -25.90 -13.56 -5.40
N GLU A 50 -26.17 -13.75 -4.11
CA GLU A 50 -25.32 -13.30 -3.01
C GLU A 50 -24.04 -14.14 -2.81
N VAL A 51 -23.98 -15.36 -3.37
CA VAL A 51 -22.79 -16.21 -3.31
C VAL A 51 -21.95 -15.94 -4.57
N PRO A 52 -20.68 -15.54 -4.46
CA PRO A 52 -19.83 -15.26 -5.62
C PRO A 52 -19.75 -16.47 -6.57
N GLU A 53 -19.85 -16.24 -7.88
CA GLU A 53 -19.82 -17.32 -8.88
C GLU A 53 -18.54 -18.17 -8.86
N SER A 54 -17.44 -17.61 -8.36
CA SER A 54 -16.14 -18.26 -8.22
C SER A 54 -15.91 -18.87 -6.83
N ALA A 55 -16.90 -18.84 -5.94
CA ALA A 55 -16.84 -19.54 -4.67
C ALA A 55 -17.01 -21.07 -4.87
N ASP A 56 -16.49 -21.85 -3.94
CA ASP A 56 -16.71 -23.31 -3.93
C ASP A 56 -18.20 -23.63 -3.71
N PHE A 57 -18.69 -24.74 -4.28
CA PHE A 57 -20.08 -25.17 -4.13
C PHE A 57 -20.54 -25.26 -2.67
N VAL A 58 -19.66 -25.73 -1.78
CA VAL A 58 -19.95 -25.85 -0.34
C VAL A 58 -20.41 -24.52 0.30
N MET A 59 -20.03 -23.39 -0.29
CA MET A 59 -20.37 -22.07 0.23
C MET A 59 -21.86 -21.75 0.20
N HIS A 60 -22.67 -22.47 -0.59
CA HIS A 60 -24.12 -22.29 -0.59
C HIS A 60 -24.74 -22.78 0.72
N TRP A 61 -24.21 -23.87 1.31
CA TRP A 61 -24.63 -24.35 2.62
C TRP A 61 -24.13 -23.43 3.74
N TRP A 62 -22.88 -22.96 3.63
CA TRP A 62 -22.32 -22.04 4.62
C TRP A 62 -23.11 -20.73 4.66
N ASP A 63 -23.43 -20.17 3.48
CA ASP A 63 -24.21 -18.96 3.33
C ASP A 63 -25.61 -19.08 3.96
N GLN A 64 -26.33 -20.15 3.62
CA GLN A 64 -27.66 -20.41 4.14
C GLN A 64 -27.67 -20.63 5.66
N ALA A 65 -26.70 -21.39 6.19
CA ALA A 65 -26.59 -21.62 7.62
C ALA A 65 -26.28 -20.31 8.38
N ALA A 66 -25.44 -19.46 7.81
CA ALA A 66 -25.12 -18.14 8.34
C ALA A 66 -26.33 -17.19 8.31
N GLU A 67 -27.10 -17.14 7.21
CA GLU A 67 -28.36 -16.38 7.16
C GLU A 67 -29.35 -16.84 8.23
N LEU A 68 -29.57 -18.16 8.35
CA LEU A 68 -30.52 -18.71 9.33
C LEU A 68 -30.08 -18.43 10.77
N THR A 69 -28.78 -18.49 11.06
CA THR A 69 -28.23 -18.17 12.38
C THR A 69 -28.38 -16.67 12.67
N ARG A 70 -28.05 -15.79 11.72
CA ARG A 70 -28.21 -14.34 11.88
C ARG A 70 -29.66 -13.91 12.03
N ALA A 71 -30.59 -14.65 11.42
CA ALA A 71 -32.03 -14.48 11.60
C ALA A 71 -32.57 -15.04 12.94
N GLY A 72 -31.71 -15.62 13.79
CA GLY A 72 -32.11 -16.24 15.06
C GLY A 72 -32.86 -17.57 14.92
N LYS A 73 -32.90 -18.16 13.71
CA LYS A 73 -33.55 -19.45 13.43
C LYS A 73 -32.69 -20.65 13.79
N LEU A 74 -31.37 -20.46 13.91
CA LEU A 74 -30.40 -21.44 14.40
C LEU A 74 -29.64 -20.82 15.57
N ARG A 75 -29.26 -21.65 16.55
CA ARG A 75 -28.37 -21.23 17.64
C ARG A 75 -26.93 -21.17 17.17
N ARG A 76 -26.47 -22.22 16.48
CA ARG A 76 -25.13 -22.33 15.88
C ARG A 76 -25.14 -23.27 14.68
N PHE A 77 -24.14 -23.16 13.82
CA PHE A 77 -23.85 -24.16 12.79
C PHE A 77 -22.38 -24.54 12.81
N GLY A 78 -22.06 -25.78 12.43
CA GLY A 78 -20.70 -26.30 12.29
C GLY A 78 -20.54 -27.02 10.95
N LEU A 79 -19.72 -26.51 10.04
CA LEU A 79 -19.56 -27.10 8.72
C LEU A 79 -18.09 -27.40 8.43
N ILE A 80 -17.87 -28.55 7.80
CA ILE A 80 -16.61 -28.88 7.12
C ILE A 80 -16.68 -28.30 5.70
N THR A 81 -15.62 -27.63 5.28
CA THR A 81 -15.47 -27.05 3.94
C THR A 81 -14.11 -27.40 3.37
N THR A 82 -13.85 -27.08 2.10
CA THR A 82 -12.48 -27.00 1.58
C THR A 82 -11.67 -25.93 2.34
N ASN A 83 -10.36 -26.13 2.51
CA ASN A 83 -9.46 -25.12 3.09
C ASN A 83 -9.33 -23.84 2.23
N SER A 84 -9.80 -23.89 0.97
CA SER A 84 -9.92 -22.74 0.08
C SER A 84 -10.99 -21.75 0.53
N LEU A 85 -11.74 -22.04 1.60
CA LEU A 85 -12.59 -21.09 2.33
C LEU A 85 -11.89 -19.75 2.60
N ARG A 86 -10.57 -19.79 2.85
CA ARG A 86 -9.72 -18.63 3.12
C ARG A 86 -9.41 -17.77 1.88
N GLN A 87 -9.62 -18.31 0.68
CA GLN A 87 -9.33 -17.63 -0.59
C GLN A 87 -10.40 -16.59 -0.91
N THR A 88 -10.02 -15.57 -1.68
CA THR A 88 -10.78 -14.33 -1.89
C THR A 88 -12.28 -14.52 -2.15
N PHE A 89 -12.69 -15.45 -3.01
CA PHE A 89 -14.10 -15.58 -3.39
C PHE A 89 -14.96 -16.28 -2.32
N SER A 90 -14.47 -17.38 -1.75
CA SER A 90 -15.16 -18.06 -0.63
C SER A 90 -15.14 -17.19 0.63
N ARG A 91 -14.01 -16.50 0.89
CA ARG A 91 -13.85 -15.58 2.04
C ARG A 91 -14.83 -14.42 2.03
N ARG A 92 -15.20 -13.91 0.85
CA ARG A 92 -16.22 -12.84 0.72
C ARG A 92 -17.58 -13.24 1.30
N VAL A 93 -17.93 -14.53 1.26
CA VAL A 93 -19.15 -15.04 1.91
C VAL A 93 -19.03 -14.86 3.43
N LEU A 94 -17.88 -15.21 4.02
CA LEU A 94 -17.61 -15.00 5.45
C LEU A 94 -17.64 -13.51 5.80
N GLU A 95 -16.90 -12.68 5.06
CA GLU A 95 -16.85 -11.22 5.26
C GLU A 95 -18.25 -10.60 5.28
N ARG A 96 -19.13 -11.02 4.36
CA ARG A 96 -20.53 -10.56 4.27
C ARG A 96 -21.32 -10.83 5.56
N HIS A 97 -21.18 -12.02 6.13
CA HIS A 97 -21.93 -12.44 7.32
C HIS A 97 -21.32 -11.93 8.62
N LEU A 98 -20.00 -11.94 8.72
CA LEU A 98 -19.26 -11.42 9.88
C LEU A 98 -19.45 -9.89 10.00
N GLY A 99 -19.48 -9.18 8.88
CA GLY A 99 -19.76 -7.74 8.83
C GLY A 99 -21.25 -7.37 8.79
N GLY A 100 -22.16 -8.34 8.82
CA GLY A 100 -23.60 -8.13 8.73
C GLY A 100 -24.22 -7.49 9.98
N LYS A 101 -25.52 -7.17 9.92
CA LYS A 101 -26.31 -6.70 11.07
C LYS A 101 -27.53 -7.61 11.28
N PRO A 102 -27.67 -8.32 12.41
CA PRO A 102 -26.63 -8.54 13.43
C PRO A 102 -25.40 -9.27 12.85
N PRO A 103 -24.20 -9.09 13.41
CA PRO A 103 -22.98 -9.74 12.92
C PRO A 103 -22.96 -11.22 13.32
N LEU A 104 -22.45 -12.07 12.43
CA LEU A 104 -22.05 -13.43 12.78
C LEU A 104 -20.66 -13.40 13.46
N SER A 105 -20.41 -14.30 14.40
CA SER A 105 -19.09 -14.57 14.95
C SER A 105 -18.73 -16.05 14.75
N LEU A 106 -17.43 -16.35 14.72
CA LEU A 106 -16.92 -17.71 14.67
C LEU A 106 -16.49 -18.15 16.07
N ALA A 107 -17.16 -19.17 16.62
CA ALA A 107 -16.83 -19.72 17.94
C ALA A 107 -15.66 -20.71 17.88
N PHE A 108 -15.44 -21.33 16.72
CA PHE A 108 -14.40 -22.32 16.51
C PHE A 108 -13.96 -22.33 15.03
N ALA A 109 -12.68 -22.51 14.78
CA ALA A 109 -12.17 -22.80 13.45
C ALA A 109 -10.94 -23.72 13.46
N ILE A 110 -10.86 -24.63 12.49
CA ILE A 110 -9.63 -25.25 12.03
C ILE A 110 -9.45 -24.82 10.57
N PRO A 111 -8.46 -23.99 10.22
CA PRO A 111 -8.35 -23.44 8.87
C PRO A 111 -7.89 -24.43 7.82
N ASP A 112 -7.17 -25.45 8.26
CA ASP A 112 -6.41 -26.34 7.39
C ASP A 112 -6.13 -27.65 8.15
N HIS A 113 -6.77 -28.73 7.73
CA HIS A 113 -6.66 -30.06 8.32
C HIS A 113 -6.48 -31.10 7.20
N PRO A 114 -5.57 -32.08 7.34
CA PRO A 114 -5.41 -33.13 6.35
C PRO A 114 -6.61 -34.07 6.40
N TRP A 115 -7.09 -34.49 5.23
CA TRP A 115 -8.20 -35.42 5.09
C TRP A 115 -7.93 -36.38 3.94
N VAL A 116 -8.29 -37.65 4.12
CA VAL A 116 -8.23 -38.65 3.07
C VAL A 116 -9.64 -38.92 2.61
N ASP A 117 -9.91 -38.67 1.33
CA ASP A 117 -11.18 -39.07 0.74
C ASP A 117 -11.26 -40.60 0.66
N SER A 118 -12.26 -41.19 1.31
CA SER A 118 -12.50 -42.62 1.31
C SER A 118 -12.95 -43.17 -0.05
N ALA A 119 -13.42 -42.33 -0.97
CA ALA A 119 -13.88 -42.75 -2.30
C ALA A 119 -12.73 -42.85 -3.30
N ASP A 120 -11.85 -41.85 -3.35
CA ASP A 120 -10.81 -41.71 -4.38
C ASP A 120 -9.37 -41.81 -3.84
N GLY A 121 -9.18 -41.91 -2.52
CA GLY A 121 -7.86 -41.93 -1.88
C GLY A 121 -7.07 -40.62 -2.03
N ALA A 122 -7.71 -39.55 -2.50
CA ALA A 122 -7.07 -38.26 -2.70
C ALA A 122 -6.82 -37.55 -1.36
N ALA A 123 -5.59 -37.07 -1.17
CA ALA A 123 -5.24 -36.22 -0.05
C ALA A 123 -5.82 -34.81 -0.29
N VAL A 124 -6.83 -34.44 0.49
CA VAL A 124 -7.47 -33.12 0.45
C VAL A 124 -7.25 -32.37 1.75
N ARG A 125 -7.25 -31.04 1.67
CA ARG A 125 -7.17 -30.14 2.83
C ARG A 125 -8.55 -29.53 3.09
N ILE A 126 -9.04 -29.71 4.31
CA ILE A 126 -10.34 -29.18 4.73
C ILE A 126 -10.18 -28.05 5.76
N ALA A 127 -11.23 -27.25 5.91
CA ALA A 127 -11.42 -26.35 7.03
C ALA A 127 -12.68 -26.77 7.81
N MET A 128 -12.71 -26.47 9.09
CA MET A 128 -13.87 -26.68 9.96
C MET A 128 -14.22 -25.35 10.61
N THR A 129 -15.48 -24.94 10.59
CA THR A 129 -15.89 -23.65 11.19
C THR A 129 -17.19 -23.81 11.97
N VAL A 130 -17.32 -23.08 13.08
CA VAL A 130 -18.57 -22.98 13.85
C VAL A 130 -19.02 -21.53 13.92
N GLY A 131 -20.15 -21.21 13.29
CA GLY A 131 -20.79 -19.90 13.33
C GLY A 131 -21.80 -19.76 14.47
N THR A 132 -21.87 -18.57 15.06
CA THR A 132 -22.73 -18.23 16.19
C THR A 132 -23.12 -16.74 16.15
N LEU A 133 -24.23 -16.36 16.79
CA LEU A 133 -24.56 -14.96 17.08
C LEU A 133 -23.87 -14.43 18.34
N GLN A 134 -23.29 -15.31 19.16
CA GLN A 134 -22.55 -14.91 20.35
C GLN A 134 -21.25 -14.22 19.93
N THR A 135 -21.18 -12.91 20.15
CA THR A 135 -19.98 -12.11 19.93
C THR A 135 -18.91 -12.44 20.98
N GLY A 136 -17.66 -12.52 20.56
CA GLY A 136 -16.53 -12.66 21.46
C GLY A 136 -15.45 -13.59 20.93
N THR A 137 -14.64 -14.09 21.86
CA THR A 137 -13.49 -14.96 21.61
C THR A 137 -13.93 -16.35 21.14
N GLY A 138 -13.40 -16.79 20.00
CA GLY A 138 -13.49 -18.17 19.52
C GLY A 138 -12.18 -18.94 19.71
N ALA A 139 -12.23 -20.25 19.52
CA ALA A 139 -11.06 -21.14 19.55
C ALA A 139 -10.58 -21.46 18.12
N LEU A 140 -9.41 -20.95 17.76
CA LEU A 140 -8.71 -21.28 16.52
C LEU A 140 -7.71 -22.40 16.78
N LEU A 141 -7.85 -23.53 16.09
CA LEU A 141 -6.94 -24.66 16.19
C LEU A 141 -6.14 -24.80 14.88
N THR A 142 -4.81 -24.74 14.97
CA THR A 142 -3.91 -24.88 13.82
C THR A 142 -3.06 -26.13 13.93
N SER A 143 -2.88 -26.83 12.81
CA SER A 143 -1.96 -27.97 12.69
C SER A 143 -0.52 -27.53 12.98
N ALA A 144 0.09 -28.13 14.00
CA ALA A 144 1.46 -27.87 14.43
C ALA A 144 2.42 -28.98 14.00
N ALA A 145 1.94 -30.22 13.96
CA ALA A 145 2.66 -31.37 13.43
C ALA A 145 1.66 -32.37 12.82
N GLU A 146 2.05 -33.00 11.72
CA GLU A 146 1.28 -34.02 11.02
C GLU A 146 2.17 -35.25 10.84
N SER A 147 1.74 -36.41 11.36
CA SER A 147 2.48 -37.67 11.27
C SER A 147 1.59 -38.75 10.66
N PRO A 148 2.05 -39.48 9.62
CA PRO A 148 1.30 -40.62 9.12
C PRO A 148 1.18 -41.69 10.21
N VAL A 149 -0.05 -42.14 10.43
CA VAL A 149 -0.35 -43.36 11.18
C VAL A 149 -0.82 -44.38 10.12
N GLY A 150 -0.55 -45.67 10.32
CA GLY A 150 -0.90 -46.70 9.33
C GLY A 150 -2.36 -46.60 8.81
N ASP A 151 -2.62 -47.18 7.64
CA ASP A 151 -3.92 -47.15 6.95
C ASP A 151 -4.35 -45.77 6.41
N GLY A 152 -3.40 -44.88 6.14
CA GLY A 152 -3.67 -43.56 5.53
C GLY A 152 -4.21 -42.53 6.53
N ALA A 153 -4.33 -42.86 7.81
CA ALA A 153 -4.65 -41.91 8.86
C ALA A 153 -3.47 -40.94 9.08
N ILE A 154 -3.77 -39.70 9.44
CA ILE A 154 -2.76 -38.70 9.80
C ILE A 154 -3.07 -38.26 11.22
N ASP A 155 -2.11 -38.44 12.11
CA ASP A 155 -2.16 -37.87 13.45
C ASP A 155 -1.78 -36.39 13.36
N VAL A 156 -2.62 -35.53 13.94
CA VAL A 156 -2.49 -34.08 13.83
C VAL A 156 -2.40 -33.50 15.23
N THR A 157 -1.24 -32.95 15.57
CA THR A 157 -1.08 -32.16 16.78
C THR A 157 -1.62 -30.74 16.53
N LEU A 158 -2.63 -30.33 17.29
CA LEU A 158 -3.25 -29.00 17.17
C LEU A 158 -2.79 -28.08 18.29
N ILE A 159 -2.54 -26.81 17.95
CA ILE A 159 -2.34 -25.72 18.93
C ILE A 159 -3.58 -24.84 18.91
N ALA A 160 -4.14 -24.56 20.09
CA ALA A 160 -5.28 -23.68 20.26
C ALA A 160 -4.86 -22.24 20.55
N LYS A 161 -5.36 -21.29 19.76
CA LYS A 161 -5.31 -19.84 20.02
C LYS A 161 -6.73 -19.33 20.25
N HIS A 162 -6.92 -18.53 21.29
CA HIS A 162 -8.22 -17.93 21.61
C HIS A 162 -8.21 -16.47 21.17
N GLY A 163 -9.17 -16.08 20.33
CA GLY A 163 -9.29 -14.70 19.85
C GLY A 163 -10.55 -14.51 19.02
N VAL A 164 -10.85 -13.27 18.62
CA VAL A 164 -11.84 -13.04 17.57
C VAL A 164 -11.30 -13.65 16.28
N ILE A 165 -12.03 -14.60 15.70
CA ILE A 165 -11.63 -15.29 14.47
C ILE A 165 -12.16 -14.48 13.28
N HIS A 166 -11.25 -14.06 12.40
CA HIS A 166 -11.58 -13.27 11.21
C HIS A 166 -12.01 -14.15 10.03
N ALA A 167 -12.48 -13.53 8.94
CA ALA A 167 -12.96 -14.24 7.75
C ALA A 167 -11.87 -15.09 7.06
N ASP A 168 -10.59 -14.77 7.24
CA ASP A 168 -9.45 -15.57 6.75
C ASP A 168 -9.08 -16.74 7.68
N LEU A 169 -9.87 -16.95 8.73
CA LEU A 169 -9.67 -17.96 9.78
C LEU A 169 -8.37 -17.77 10.56
N THR A 170 -7.95 -16.53 10.75
CA THR A 170 -6.87 -16.16 11.67
C THR A 170 -7.44 -15.49 12.92
N THR A 171 -6.63 -15.38 13.97
CA THR A 171 -6.91 -14.60 15.18
C THR A 171 -5.76 -13.64 15.47
N GLY A 172 -6.06 -12.55 16.18
CA GLY A 172 -5.13 -11.44 16.40
C GLY A 172 -5.51 -10.25 15.54
N ALA A 173 -4.53 -9.47 15.11
CA ALA A 173 -4.76 -8.30 14.26
C ALA A 173 -5.39 -8.68 12.91
N ASN A 174 -6.52 -8.05 12.56
CA ASN A 174 -7.12 -8.21 11.23
C ASN A 174 -6.40 -7.32 10.21
N VAL A 175 -5.17 -7.70 9.83
CA VAL A 175 -4.36 -6.90 8.90
C VAL A 175 -5.06 -6.73 7.54
N VAL A 176 -5.91 -7.68 7.15
CA VAL A 176 -6.70 -7.64 5.91
C VAL A 176 -7.76 -6.54 5.92
N SER A 177 -8.24 -6.09 7.10
CA SER A 177 -9.21 -4.99 7.18
C SER A 177 -8.59 -3.61 7.03
N ALA A 178 -7.25 -3.51 7.04
CA ALA A 178 -6.56 -2.25 6.86
C ALA A 178 -6.81 -1.67 5.47
N VAL A 179 -7.20 -0.39 5.44
CA VAL A 179 -7.54 0.31 4.20
C VAL A 179 -6.38 1.19 3.74
N GLN A 180 -6.37 1.51 2.44
CA GLN A 180 -5.40 2.46 1.91
C GLN A 180 -5.67 3.85 2.48
N LEU A 181 -4.61 4.53 2.86
CA LEU A 181 -4.63 5.88 3.43
C LEU A 181 -4.26 6.90 2.34
N GLU A 182 -5.04 7.97 2.24
CA GLU A 182 -4.74 9.11 1.36
C GLU A 182 -3.37 9.71 1.67
N ALA A 183 -2.98 9.75 2.94
CA ALA A 183 -1.66 10.17 3.40
C ALA A 183 -0.49 9.48 2.65
N ASN A 184 -0.67 8.24 2.22
CA ASN A 184 0.36 7.42 1.58
C ASN A 184 0.17 7.29 0.06
N ARG A 185 -0.95 7.78 -0.46
CA ARG A 185 -1.36 7.59 -1.86
C ARG A 185 -0.38 8.24 -2.83
N ASP A 186 -0.21 7.59 -3.99
CA ASP A 186 0.61 8.03 -5.13
C ASP A 186 2.13 8.15 -4.88
N LEU A 187 2.60 7.89 -3.66
CA LEU A 187 4.02 7.98 -3.31
C LEU A 187 4.81 6.70 -3.62
N SER A 188 4.16 5.53 -3.59
CA SER A 188 4.84 4.26 -3.84
C SER A 188 4.55 3.74 -5.25
N ASN A 189 5.60 3.37 -5.99
CA ASN A 189 5.48 2.89 -7.36
C ASN A 189 6.53 1.80 -7.64
N ARG A 190 6.17 0.84 -8.49
CA ARG A 190 7.17 -0.05 -9.09
C ARG A 190 8.05 0.71 -10.06
N GLY A 191 9.31 0.30 -10.19
CA GLY A 191 10.23 0.83 -11.20
C GLY A 191 9.83 0.52 -12.65
N VAL A 192 10.65 0.99 -13.58
CA VAL A 192 10.41 0.92 -15.02
C VAL A 192 10.48 -0.52 -15.55
N GLN A 193 9.63 -0.87 -16.53
CA GLN A 193 9.74 -2.16 -17.25
C GLN A 193 10.23 -1.92 -18.66
N LEU A 194 11.45 -2.35 -18.94
CA LEU A 194 12.13 -2.04 -20.19
C LEU A 194 11.47 -2.75 -21.37
N PHE A 195 11.21 -4.06 -21.27
CA PHE A 195 10.77 -4.92 -22.39
C PHE A 195 11.72 -4.79 -23.60
N GLY A 196 12.98 -5.14 -23.37
CA GLY A 196 14.06 -5.10 -24.35
C GLY A 196 15.40 -4.92 -23.64
N ALA A 197 16.24 -5.95 -23.63
CA ALA A 197 17.53 -5.89 -22.94
C ALA A 197 18.49 -4.86 -23.56
N GLY A 198 18.29 -4.51 -24.84
CA GLY A 198 19.10 -3.52 -25.57
C GLY A 198 19.08 -2.10 -25.01
N PHE A 199 18.16 -1.77 -24.09
CA PHE A 199 18.17 -0.51 -23.34
C PHE A 199 19.23 -0.46 -22.23
N ILE A 200 19.68 -1.62 -21.74
CA ILE A 200 20.70 -1.70 -20.70
C ILE A 200 22.06 -1.64 -21.37
N VAL A 201 22.95 -0.81 -20.83
CA VAL A 201 24.30 -0.62 -21.33
C VAL A 201 25.31 -0.60 -20.18
N THR A 202 26.55 -0.97 -20.45
CA THR A 202 27.65 -0.76 -19.50
C THR A 202 28.06 0.71 -19.43
N GLN A 203 28.93 1.09 -18.50
CA GLN A 203 29.45 2.46 -18.44
C GLN A 203 30.29 2.81 -19.66
N GLU A 204 31.08 1.85 -20.16
CA GLU A 204 31.91 2.00 -21.35
C GLU A 204 31.03 2.17 -22.60
N GLU A 205 29.97 1.37 -22.73
CA GLU A 205 29.00 1.53 -23.80
C GLU A 205 28.27 2.88 -23.70
N ALA A 206 27.89 3.33 -22.51
CA ALA A 206 27.27 4.64 -22.32
C ALA A 206 28.21 5.79 -22.73
N ALA A 207 29.50 5.70 -22.39
CA ALA A 207 30.52 6.66 -22.83
C ALA A 207 30.65 6.67 -24.36
N ALA A 208 30.68 5.51 -25.00
CA ALA A 208 30.72 5.38 -26.46
C ALA A 208 29.46 5.94 -27.14
N LEU A 209 28.30 5.90 -26.46
CA LEU A 209 27.05 6.50 -26.93
C LEU A 209 26.99 8.02 -26.75
N GLY A 210 27.95 8.62 -26.06
CA GLY A 210 28.09 10.07 -25.91
C GLY A 210 28.06 10.59 -24.48
N LEU A 211 27.96 9.74 -23.45
CA LEU A 211 27.97 10.20 -22.06
C LEU A 211 29.28 10.95 -21.76
N GLY A 212 29.17 12.23 -21.39
CA GLY A 212 30.31 13.12 -21.14
C GLY A 212 30.82 13.88 -22.37
N SER A 213 30.31 13.61 -23.57
CA SER A 213 30.71 14.29 -24.82
C SER A 213 29.56 14.92 -25.59
N VAL A 214 28.33 14.43 -25.43
CA VAL A 214 27.11 14.97 -26.06
C VAL A 214 26.27 15.69 -25.03
N ALA A 215 25.99 16.98 -25.25
CA ALA A 215 25.20 17.79 -24.33
C ALA A 215 23.75 17.27 -24.19
N GLY A 216 23.24 17.18 -22.96
CA GLY A 216 21.87 16.77 -22.66
C GLY A 216 21.66 15.25 -22.61
N ILE A 217 22.64 14.44 -23.04
CA ILE A 217 22.53 12.97 -23.04
C ILE A 217 22.54 12.39 -21.63
N GLU A 218 23.11 13.09 -20.65
CA GLU A 218 23.16 12.70 -19.24
C GLU A 218 21.77 12.54 -18.61
N LYS A 219 20.75 13.18 -19.20
CA LYS A 219 19.34 13.03 -18.80
C LYS A 219 18.72 11.72 -19.32
N HIS A 220 19.31 11.14 -20.36
CA HIS A 220 18.83 9.95 -21.07
C HIS A 220 19.68 8.71 -20.83
N LEU A 221 20.93 8.85 -20.40
CA LEU A 221 21.79 7.75 -19.96
C LEU A 221 21.90 7.79 -18.44
N ARG A 222 21.07 6.99 -17.77
CA ARG A 222 20.89 7.04 -16.31
C ARG A 222 21.47 5.80 -15.64
N PRO A 223 22.06 5.92 -14.43
CA PRO A 223 22.39 4.74 -13.62
C PRO A 223 21.15 3.87 -13.42
N TYR A 224 21.31 2.56 -13.57
CA TYR A 224 20.22 1.59 -13.46
C TYR A 224 20.48 0.63 -12.31
N ARG A 225 19.48 0.38 -11.47
CA ARG A 225 19.59 -0.56 -10.36
C ARG A 225 18.41 -1.50 -10.34
N ASN A 226 18.71 -2.80 -10.24
CA ASN A 226 17.75 -3.84 -9.93
C ASN A 226 17.88 -4.35 -8.49
N GLY A 227 17.08 -5.35 -8.13
CA GLY A 227 17.12 -5.94 -6.80
C GLY A 227 18.51 -6.45 -6.39
N ARG A 228 19.21 -7.14 -7.30
CA ARG A 228 20.56 -7.64 -7.04
C ARG A 228 21.54 -6.48 -6.85
N ASP A 229 21.43 -5.43 -7.66
CA ASP A 229 22.31 -4.26 -7.54
C ASP A 229 22.13 -3.49 -6.21
N LEU A 230 21.01 -3.68 -5.50
CA LEU A 230 20.80 -3.12 -4.16
C LEU A 230 21.26 -4.05 -3.04
N THR A 231 21.03 -5.36 -3.18
CA THR A 231 21.27 -6.33 -2.10
C THR A 231 22.65 -6.98 -2.12
N ASP A 232 23.35 -6.84 -3.24
CA ASP A 232 24.61 -7.51 -3.60
C ASP A 232 25.55 -6.47 -4.26
N THR A 233 26.61 -6.92 -4.94
CA THR A 233 27.51 -6.06 -5.71
C THR A 233 26.77 -5.46 -6.91
N SER A 234 26.70 -4.12 -6.94
CA SER A 234 26.14 -3.37 -8.07
C SER A 234 26.96 -3.60 -9.33
N ARG A 235 26.28 -3.98 -10.42
CA ARG A 235 26.93 -4.19 -11.73
C ARG A 235 27.39 -2.90 -12.41
N GLY A 236 27.06 -1.73 -11.84
CA GLY A 236 27.38 -0.43 -12.46
C GLY A 236 26.60 -0.17 -13.75
N ALA A 237 25.51 -0.90 -13.99
CA ALA A 237 24.69 -0.79 -15.20
C ALA A 237 24.09 0.61 -15.37
N MET A 238 23.92 0.99 -16.64
CA MET A 238 23.23 2.20 -17.08
C MET A 238 22.03 1.81 -17.96
N VAL A 239 21.08 2.71 -18.13
CA VAL A 239 19.91 2.51 -18.99
C VAL A 239 19.67 3.72 -19.89
N ILE A 240 19.25 3.44 -21.12
CA ILE A 240 18.82 4.41 -22.13
C ILE A 240 17.34 4.77 -21.88
N ASP A 241 17.08 5.91 -21.23
CA ASP A 241 15.75 6.43 -20.89
C ASP A 241 15.32 7.57 -21.83
N LEU A 242 14.59 7.22 -22.89
CA LEU A 242 14.13 8.16 -23.93
C LEU A 242 12.71 8.68 -23.69
N PHE A 243 12.17 8.53 -22.47
CA PHE A 243 10.84 9.01 -22.15
C PHE A 243 10.71 10.53 -22.36
N GLY A 244 9.65 10.95 -23.07
CA GLY A 244 9.41 12.35 -23.42
C GLY A 244 9.90 12.75 -24.81
N LEU A 245 10.68 11.90 -25.48
CA LEU A 245 11.11 12.12 -26.87
C LEU A 245 10.33 11.25 -27.85
N ASN A 246 10.12 11.76 -29.06
CA ASN A 246 9.69 10.95 -30.20
C ASN A 246 10.91 10.39 -30.97
N ALA A 247 10.70 9.36 -31.78
CA ALA A 247 11.78 8.69 -32.51
C ALA A 247 12.61 9.63 -33.41
N ALA A 248 11.97 10.63 -34.03
CA ALA A 248 12.65 11.59 -34.89
C ALA A 248 13.58 12.50 -34.09
N GLN A 249 13.14 12.98 -32.93
CA GLN A 249 13.98 13.77 -32.00
C GLN A 249 15.17 12.95 -31.49
N VAL A 250 14.97 11.67 -31.16
CA VAL A 250 16.08 10.80 -30.75
C VAL A 250 17.09 10.65 -31.90
N ARG A 251 16.62 10.46 -33.13
CA ARG A 251 17.49 10.36 -34.31
C ARG A 251 18.27 11.64 -34.60
N GLU A 252 17.63 12.79 -34.42
CA GLU A 252 18.23 14.10 -34.68
C GLU A 252 19.24 14.51 -33.61
N HIS A 253 18.87 14.39 -32.33
CA HIS A 253 19.69 14.86 -31.22
C HIS A 253 20.70 13.81 -30.73
N PHE A 254 20.37 12.51 -30.83
CA PHE A 254 21.17 11.41 -30.28
C PHE A 254 21.29 10.23 -31.27
N PRO A 255 21.88 10.43 -32.47
CA PRO A 255 21.89 9.42 -33.54
C PRO A 255 22.52 8.09 -33.15
N ALA A 256 23.59 8.08 -32.34
CA ALA A 256 24.22 6.85 -31.85
C ALA A 256 23.28 6.04 -30.94
N VAL A 257 22.54 6.73 -30.06
CA VAL A 257 21.52 6.11 -29.20
C VAL A 257 20.37 5.57 -30.05
N TYR A 258 19.89 6.35 -31.02
CA TYR A 258 18.86 5.91 -31.96
C TYR A 258 19.27 4.62 -32.69
N GLN A 259 20.49 4.57 -33.21
CA GLN A 259 21.01 3.39 -33.89
C GLN A 259 21.06 2.17 -32.95
N ARG A 260 21.56 2.34 -31.71
CA ARG A 260 21.58 1.27 -30.70
C ARG A 260 20.19 0.69 -30.43
N VAL A 261 19.19 1.55 -30.15
CA VAL A 261 17.84 1.05 -29.86
C VAL A 261 17.18 0.46 -31.12
N LEU A 262 17.47 0.99 -32.30
CA LEU A 262 16.97 0.45 -33.56
C LEU A 262 17.49 -0.97 -33.83
N GLU A 263 18.77 -1.23 -33.58
CA GLU A 263 19.40 -2.51 -33.84
C GLU A 263 19.15 -3.54 -32.73
N ARG A 264 19.09 -3.10 -31.46
CA ARG A 264 19.09 -4.00 -30.29
C ARG A 264 17.74 -4.14 -29.59
N VAL A 265 16.79 -3.24 -29.84
CA VAL A 265 15.47 -3.26 -29.18
C VAL A 265 14.36 -3.49 -30.21
N LYS A 266 14.36 -2.75 -31.32
CA LYS A 266 13.26 -2.81 -32.31
C LYS A 266 12.97 -4.23 -32.84
N PRO A 267 13.94 -5.09 -33.17
CA PRO A 267 13.63 -6.44 -33.70
C PRO A 267 12.81 -7.30 -32.74
N GLU A 268 13.10 -7.24 -31.43
CA GLU A 268 12.31 -7.92 -30.40
C GLU A 268 10.94 -7.26 -30.24
N ARG A 269 10.90 -5.92 -30.27
CA ARG A 269 9.66 -5.15 -30.16
C ARG A 269 8.69 -5.45 -31.29
N ASP A 270 9.15 -5.56 -32.53
CA ASP A 270 8.29 -5.80 -33.70
C ASP A 270 7.48 -7.09 -33.58
N GLN A 271 7.99 -8.08 -32.83
CA GLN A 271 7.33 -9.37 -32.60
C GLN A 271 6.34 -9.34 -31.40
N ASN A 272 6.32 -8.26 -30.62
CA ASN A 272 5.49 -8.20 -29.41
C ASN A 272 4.01 -8.08 -29.75
N ALA A 273 3.12 -8.85 -29.11
CA ALA A 273 1.68 -8.81 -29.40
C ALA A 273 1.00 -7.46 -29.10
N ARG A 274 1.55 -6.62 -28.20
CA ARG A 274 0.97 -5.32 -27.83
C ARG A 274 1.43 -4.22 -28.78
N ALA A 275 0.49 -3.63 -29.54
CA ALA A 275 0.78 -2.57 -30.51
C ALA A 275 1.49 -1.35 -29.91
N SER A 276 1.14 -0.96 -28.67
CA SER A 276 1.81 0.15 -27.98
C SER A 276 3.31 -0.08 -27.80
N TYR A 277 3.73 -1.32 -27.53
CA TYR A 277 5.13 -1.69 -27.37
C TYR A 277 5.86 -1.77 -28.71
N ARG A 278 5.20 -2.28 -29.76
CA ARG A 278 5.74 -2.31 -31.14
C ARG A 278 5.95 -0.91 -31.68
N ASN A 279 4.92 -0.08 -31.56
CA ASN A 279 4.88 1.24 -32.21
C ASN A 279 5.74 2.28 -31.48
N ASN A 280 5.99 2.11 -30.18
CA ASN A 280 6.85 2.99 -29.37
C ASN A 280 8.14 2.27 -28.94
N TRP A 281 8.76 1.54 -29.86
CA TRP A 281 9.90 0.66 -29.60
C TRP A 281 11.12 1.36 -28.99
N TRP A 282 11.27 2.68 -29.16
CA TRP A 282 12.39 3.47 -28.63
C TRP A 282 12.23 3.86 -27.16
N ILE A 283 11.06 3.64 -26.54
CA ILE A 283 10.86 3.84 -25.10
C ILE A 283 10.58 2.51 -24.39
N PHE A 284 10.63 2.55 -23.06
CA PHE A 284 10.31 1.41 -22.21
C PHE A 284 8.86 0.94 -22.41
N GLY A 285 8.61 -0.34 -22.18
CA GLY A 285 7.27 -0.90 -22.31
C GLY A 285 6.33 -0.34 -21.25
N GLU A 286 6.79 -0.29 -20.00
CA GLU A 286 6.14 0.49 -18.95
C GLU A 286 7.09 1.58 -18.46
N PRO A 287 7.00 2.82 -18.99
CA PRO A 287 7.86 3.92 -18.59
C PRO A 287 7.51 4.52 -17.23
N ARG A 288 6.41 4.07 -16.60
CA ARG A 288 5.93 4.46 -15.26
C ARG A 288 5.80 5.98 -15.08
N ARG A 289 4.82 6.58 -15.79
CA ARG A 289 4.53 8.02 -15.73
C ARG A 289 4.27 8.53 -14.30
N GLN A 290 3.52 7.78 -13.50
CA GLN A 290 3.20 8.12 -12.11
C GLN A 290 4.46 8.23 -11.25
N LEU A 291 5.38 7.25 -11.35
CA LEU A 291 6.67 7.29 -10.65
C LEU A 291 7.47 8.54 -11.02
N ARG A 292 7.54 8.88 -12.30
CA ARG A 292 8.31 10.04 -12.77
C ARG A 292 7.75 11.35 -12.22
N ALA A 293 6.43 11.49 -12.18
CA ALA A 293 5.78 12.65 -11.56
C ALA A 293 6.07 12.71 -10.06
N ALA A 294 6.00 11.58 -9.36
CA ALA A 294 6.26 11.48 -7.93
C ALA A 294 7.72 11.82 -7.58
N LEU A 295 8.69 11.44 -8.40
CA LEU A 295 10.11 11.74 -8.17
C LEU A 295 10.53 13.17 -8.56
N LEU A 296 9.66 13.94 -9.21
CA LEU A 296 10.01 15.28 -9.66
C LEU A 296 10.34 16.20 -8.48
N GLY A 297 11.48 16.90 -8.60
CA GLY A 297 11.98 17.83 -7.58
C GLY A 297 12.67 17.19 -6.38
N LEU A 298 12.71 15.86 -6.29
CA LEU A 298 13.42 15.16 -5.21
C LEU A 298 14.90 14.95 -5.58
N PRO A 299 15.84 15.16 -4.64
CA PRO A 299 17.25 14.82 -4.85
C PRO A 299 17.52 13.31 -4.71
N ARG A 300 16.68 12.61 -3.94
CA ARG A 300 16.77 11.18 -3.66
C ARG A 300 15.40 10.62 -3.30
N TYR A 301 15.26 9.31 -3.27
CA TYR A 301 14.03 8.63 -2.89
C TYR A 301 14.32 7.30 -2.18
N VAL A 302 13.38 6.82 -1.36
CA VAL A 302 13.52 5.52 -0.68
C VAL A 302 13.23 4.38 -1.67
N ALA A 303 14.03 3.33 -1.65
CA ALA A 303 13.81 2.12 -2.44
C ALA A 303 13.90 0.85 -1.59
N THR A 304 13.12 -0.16 -1.99
CA THR A 304 13.22 -1.53 -1.45
C THR A 304 13.00 -2.56 -2.57
N VAL A 305 13.59 -3.74 -2.44
CA VAL A 305 13.43 -4.83 -3.42
C VAL A 305 12.09 -5.52 -3.23
N GLU A 306 11.27 -5.66 -4.28
CA GLU A 306 9.94 -6.29 -4.21
C GLU A 306 9.99 -7.64 -3.50
N THR A 307 10.85 -8.57 -3.96
CA THR A 307 11.01 -9.90 -3.34
C THR A 307 12.37 -10.03 -2.67
N ALA A 308 12.42 -10.15 -1.35
CA ALA A 308 13.66 -10.24 -0.59
C ALA A 308 13.49 -11.04 0.72
N LYS A 309 14.54 -11.79 1.10
CA LYS A 309 14.60 -12.51 2.39
C LYS A 309 14.56 -11.52 3.56
N HIS A 310 15.43 -10.52 3.51
CA HIS A 310 15.51 -9.45 4.49
C HIS A 310 14.85 -8.20 3.94
N ARG A 311 13.96 -7.60 4.73
CA ARG A 311 13.28 -6.37 4.34
C ARG A 311 14.16 -5.18 4.65
N VAL A 312 14.66 -4.53 3.61
CA VAL A 312 15.60 -3.43 3.76
C VAL A 312 15.19 -2.24 2.88
N PHE A 313 15.27 -1.04 3.45
CA PHE A 313 15.02 0.24 2.77
C PHE A 313 16.31 1.06 2.75
N GLN A 314 16.54 1.80 1.67
CA GLN A 314 17.70 2.66 1.49
C GLN A 314 17.37 3.83 0.56
N PHE A 315 18.15 4.91 0.64
CA PHE A 315 18.03 5.98 -0.35
C PHE A 315 18.71 5.60 -1.67
N LEU A 316 18.07 5.96 -2.79
CA LEU A 316 18.68 6.08 -4.11
C LEU A 316 18.68 7.54 -4.54
N ASP A 317 19.77 7.96 -5.17
CA ASP A 317 19.84 9.25 -5.83
C ASP A 317 18.80 9.35 -6.94
N ALA A 318 18.19 10.53 -7.14
CA ALA A 318 17.12 10.71 -8.11
C ALA A 318 17.56 10.46 -9.56
N SER A 319 18.86 10.55 -9.86
CA SER A 319 19.40 10.19 -11.18
C SER A 319 19.25 8.68 -11.46
N VAL A 320 19.22 7.83 -10.43
CA VAL A 320 19.14 6.37 -10.56
C VAL A 320 17.74 5.94 -10.99
N ALA A 321 17.65 5.24 -12.11
CA ALA A 321 16.43 4.62 -12.60
C ALA A 321 16.21 3.25 -11.90
N PRO A 322 15.06 3.03 -11.23
CA PRO A 322 14.77 1.77 -10.57
C PRO A 322 14.15 0.76 -11.53
N ASP A 323 14.63 -0.48 -11.51
CA ASP A 323 14.04 -1.63 -12.20
C ASP A 323 12.64 -1.99 -11.66
N ASN A 324 11.86 -2.74 -12.45
CA ASN A 324 10.51 -3.14 -12.10
C ASN A 324 10.37 -4.01 -10.85
N LYS A 325 11.46 -4.64 -10.38
CA LYS A 325 11.52 -5.38 -9.12
C LYS A 325 11.96 -4.53 -7.94
N LEU A 326 12.07 -3.22 -8.11
CA LEU A 326 12.19 -2.26 -7.03
C LEU A 326 10.85 -1.54 -6.81
N ILE A 327 10.54 -1.30 -5.54
CA ILE A 327 9.50 -0.38 -5.11
C ILE A 327 10.20 0.92 -4.73
N ALA A 328 9.94 1.97 -5.51
CA ALA A 328 10.40 3.32 -5.26
C ALA A 328 9.29 4.09 -4.52
N ILE A 329 9.68 4.71 -3.41
CA ILE A 329 8.82 5.50 -2.53
C ILE A 329 9.33 6.93 -2.59
N ALA A 330 8.51 7.84 -3.14
CA ALA A 330 8.83 9.23 -3.43
C ALA A 330 8.87 10.10 -2.16
N LEU A 331 9.75 9.74 -1.23
CA LEU A 331 10.08 10.44 0.00
C LEU A 331 11.60 10.56 0.09
N ASP A 332 12.10 11.77 0.35
CA ASP A 332 13.54 12.09 0.41
C ASP A 332 14.03 12.35 1.85
N ASN A 333 13.11 12.38 2.82
CA ASN A 333 13.39 12.66 4.21
C ASN A 333 13.75 11.39 5.00
N ALA A 334 14.76 11.50 5.86
CA ALA A 334 15.28 10.37 6.64
C ALA A 334 14.33 9.88 7.74
N HIS A 335 13.33 10.69 8.14
CA HIS A 335 12.33 10.25 9.12
C HIS A 335 11.50 9.10 8.53
N ALA A 336 11.00 9.27 7.30
CA ALA A 336 10.31 8.21 6.59
C ALA A 336 11.19 6.97 6.37
N LEU A 337 12.46 7.16 6.01
CA LEU A 337 13.40 6.03 5.90
C LEU A 337 13.55 5.29 7.23
N GLY A 338 13.67 6.00 8.34
CA GLY A 338 13.81 5.42 9.68
C GLY A 338 12.57 4.63 10.09
N VAL A 339 11.37 5.21 9.93
CA VAL A 339 10.12 4.52 10.24
C VAL A 339 9.98 3.25 9.38
N LEU A 340 10.23 3.34 8.06
CA LEU A 340 10.16 2.19 7.16
C LEU A 340 11.24 1.13 7.46
N SER A 341 12.39 1.51 8.02
CA SER A 341 13.47 0.57 8.36
C SER A 341 13.29 -0.11 9.72
N SER A 342 12.31 0.33 10.52
CA SER A 342 12.07 -0.21 11.87
C SER A 342 11.41 -1.58 11.87
N SER A 343 11.55 -2.32 12.97
CA SER A 343 10.81 -3.57 13.22
C SER A 343 9.30 -3.38 13.16
N VAL A 344 8.77 -2.21 13.54
CA VAL A 344 7.33 -1.89 13.44
C VAL A 344 6.83 -2.01 11.99
N HIS A 345 7.52 -1.37 11.05
CA HIS A 345 7.16 -1.45 9.63
C HIS A 345 7.50 -2.81 9.02
N VAL A 346 8.61 -3.43 9.42
CA VAL A 346 8.99 -4.75 8.93
C VAL A 346 7.95 -5.81 9.34
N THR A 347 7.49 -5.82 10.59
CA THR A 347 6.42 -6.70 11.06
C THR A 347 5.12 -6.46 10.27
N TRP A 348 4.74 -5.19 10.05
CA TRP A 348 3.60 -4.85 9.19
C TRP A 348 3.75 -5.39 7.77
N ALA A 349 4.89 -5.14 7.13
CA ALA A 349 5.14 -5.51 5.75
C ALA A 349 5.20 -7.02 5.53
N LEU A 350 5.72 -7.77 6.51
CA LEU A 350 5.76 -9.24 6.47
C LEU A 350 4.36 -9.85 6.65
N SER A 351 3.50 -9.22 7.45
CA SER A 351 2.12 -9.69 7.67
C SER A 351 1.16 -9.29 6.55
N SER A 352 1.25 -8.05 6.06
CA SER A 352 0.38 -7.50 4.99
C SER A 352 0.81 -7.90 3.58
N GLY A 353 2.07 -8.29 3.40
CA GLY A 353 2.64 -8.68 2.12
C GLY A 353 2.16 -10.06 1.64
N THR A 354 2.78 -10.53 0.56
CA THR A 354 2.54 -11.89 0.04
C THR A 354 3.85 -12.69 0.06
N LEU A 355 3.78 -13.99 -0.19
CA LEU A 355 4.96 -14.84 -0.36
C LEU A 355 5.11 -15.24 -1.83
N LEU A 356 6.36 -15.30 -2.30
CA LEU A 356 6.75 -16.04 -3.49
C LEU A 356 7.56 -17.24 -3.04
N GLU A 357 6.99 -18.43 -3.12
CA GLU A 357 7.50 -19.63 -2.45
C GLU A 357 7.62 -19.37 -0.94
N ASN A 358 8.85 -19.19 -0.43
CA ASN A 358 9.15 -18.87 0.96
C ASN A 358 9.72 -17.45 1.14
N ARG A 359 9.74 -16.62 0.09
CA ARG A 359 10.34 -15.28 0.13
C ARG A 359 9.27 -14.19 0.25
N PRO A 360 9.40 -13.27 1.22
CA PRO A 360 8.51 -12.11 1.33
C PRO A 360 8.50 -11.21 0.09
N VAL A 361 7.30 -10.86 -0.35
CA VAL A 361 7.01 -9.93 -1.44
C VAL A 361 6.34 -8.69 -0.86
N TYR A 362 7.00 -7.55 -1.04
CA TYR A 362 6.50 -6.25 -0.64
C TYR A 362 5.50 -5.73 -1.68
N ASN A 363 4.22 -5.97 -1.44
CA ASN A 363 3.16 -5.40 -2.25
C ASN A 363 2.92 -3.96 -1.80
N LYS A 364 3.34 -2.97 -2.60
CA LYS A 364 3.22 -1.54 -2.25
C LYS A 364 1.80 -1.14 -1.79
N GLY A 365 0.76 -1.73 -2.39
CA GLY A 365 -0.63 -1.40 -2.10
C GLY A 365 -1.13 -1.90 -0.73
N PHE A 366 -0.51 -2.94 -0.19
CA PHE A 366 -0.85 -3.52 1.11
C PHE A 366 0.21 -3.24 2.19
N CYS A 367 1.48 -3.09 1.81
CA CYS A 367 2.57 -2.87 2.76
C CYS A 367 2.83 -1.38 3.00
N PHE A 368 2.73 -0.53 1.98
CA PHE A 368 2.99 0.91 2.13
C PHE A 368 1.69 1.72 2.18
N GLU A 369 0.78 1.53 1.21
CA GLU A 369 -0.40 2.39 1.07
C GLU A 369 -1.40 2.26 2.24
N THR A 370 -1.35 1.19 3.03
CA THR A 370 -2.17 0.99 4.24
C THR A 370 -1.42 1.29 5.55
N PHE A 371 -0.11 1.53 5.50
CA PHE A 371 0.70 1.64 6.72
C PHE A 371 0.48 2.99 7.42
N PRO A 372 0.02 3.01 8.68
CA PRO A 372 -0.25 4.25 9.38
C PRO A 372 1.03 4.81 10.04
N PHE A 373 1.66 5.80 9.40
CA PHE A 373 2.85 6.48 9.96
C PHE A 373 2.58 7.16 11.33
N PRO A 374 3.57 7.21 12.24
CA PRO A 374 3.40 7.78 13.57
C PRO A 374 3.29 9.31 13.52
N ASP A 375 2.46 9.89 14.39
CA ASP A 375 2.46 11.32 14.64
C ASP A 375 3.60 11.69 15.59
N THR A 376 4.74 12.09 15.01
CA THR A 376 6.02 12.13 15.73
C THR A 376 6.32 13.52 16.27
N LYS A 377 6.57 13.63 17.58
CA LYS A 377 7.07 14.86 18.21
C LYS A 377 8.41 15.32 17.59
N PRO A 378 8.69 16.63 17.49
CA PRO A 378 9.88 17.14 16.80
C PRO A 378 11.21 16.52 17.27
N GLU A 379 11.40 16.34 18.58
CA GLU A 379 12.62 15.76 19.16
C GLU A 379 12.86 14.32 18.71
N ILE A 380 11.83 13.47 18.82
CA ILE A 380 11.89 12.06 18.40
C ILE A 380 12.05 11.98 16.87
N LYS A 381 11.40 12.89 16.12
CA LYS A 381 11.52 12.96 14.66
C LYS A 381 12.96 13.22 14.24
N THR A 382 13.66 14.15 14.89
CA THR A 382 15.08 14.43 14.66
C THR A 382 15.94 13.21 14.98
N ARG A 383 15.73 12.57 16.13
CA ARG A 383 16.46 11.35 16.50
C ARG A 383 16.31 10.22 15.47
N ILE A 384 15.09 9.96 14.99
CA ILE A 384 14.84 8.94 13.95
C ILE A 384 15.56 9.31 12.64
N ARG A 385 15.57 10.60 12.25
CA ARG A 385 16.30 11.04 11.05
C ARG A 385 17.78 10.75 11.15
N ASP A 386 18.40 11.12 12.26
CA ASP A 386 19.85 10.96 12.45
C ASP A 386 20.25 9.49 12.46
N LEU A 387 19.47 8.63 13.12
CA LEU A 387 19.68 7.18 13.12
C LEU A 387 19.51 6.57 11.72
N ALA A 388 18.50 7.01 10.96
CA ALA A 388 18.26 6.52 9.61
C ALA A 388 19.36 6.93 8.61
N GLU A 389 19.87 8.16 8.69
CA GLU A 389 21.02 8.61 7.88
C GLU A 389 22.26 7.82 8.24
N GLN A 390 22.54 7.61 9.54
CA GLN A 390 23.66 6.79 9.99
C GLN A 390 23.55 5.34 9.50
N LEU A 391 22.35 4.75 9.58
CA LEU A 391 22.09 3.40 9.10
C LEU A 391 22.31 3.26 7.58
N ASP A 392 21.80 4.20 6.78
CA ASP A 392 21.98 4.20 5.33
C ASP A 392 23.44 4.44 4.93
N ALA A 393 24.10 5.43 5.55
CA ALA A 393 25.49 5.75 5.32
C ALA A 393 26.42 4.60 5.74
N HIS A 394 26.15 3.95 6.87
CA HIS A 394 26.93 2.82 7.35
C HIS A 394 26.96 1.69 6.33
N ARG A 395 25.78 1.23 5.89
CA ARG A 395 25.65 0.13 4.92
C ARG A 395 26.38 0.46 3.61
N LYS A 396 26.15 1.65 3.06
CA LYS A 396 26.78 2.09 1.81
C LYS A 396 28.30 2.21 1.94
N ARG A 397 28.80 2.77 3.04
CA ARG A 397 30.23 2.91 3.30
C ARG A 397 30.92 1.54 3.40
N GLN A 398 30.35 0.59 4.14
CA GLN A 398 30.95 -0.74 4.28
C GLN A 398 30.94 -1.51 2.95
N GLN A 399 29.85 -1.46 2.17
CA GLN A 399 29.82 -2.08 0.84
C GLN A 399 30.81 -1.43 -0.15
N ALA A 400 31.05 -0.12 -0.04
CA ALA A 400 32.04 0.56 -0.86
C ALA A 400 33.49 0.21 -0.49
N GLN A 401 33.76 -0.07 0.79
CA GLN A 401 35.09 -0.45 1.29
C GLN A 401 35.42 -1.93 1.03
N HIS A 402 34.41 -2.79 0.93
CA HIS A 402 34.57 -4.24 0.79
C HIS A 402 33.73 -4.78 -0.36
N ALA A 403 34.35 -5.01 -1.51
CA ALA A 403 33.65 -5.38 -2.76
C ALA A 403 32.81 -6.68 -2.66
N ASP A 404 33.24 -7.64 -1.84
CA ASP A 404 32.55 -8.92 -1.60
C ASP A 404 31.46 -8.83 -0.51
N LEU A 405 31.31 -7.67 0.13
CA LEU A 405 30.34 -7.48 1.21
C LEU A 405 28.95 -7.16 0.63
N THR A 406 28.01 -8.07 0.89
CA THR A 406 26.63 -7.93 0.43
C THR A 406 25.72 -7.52 1.57
N LEU A 407 24.67 -6.77 1.25
CA LEU A 407 23.62 -6.41 2.21
C LEU A 407 22.92 -7.65 2.76
N THR A 408 22.68 -8.64 1.88
CA THR A 408 22.13 -9.94 2.29
C THR A 408 23.04 -10.66 3.28
N GLY A 409 24.35 -10.63 3.06
CA GLY A 409 25.35 -11.19 3.97
C GLY A 409 25.34 -10.50 5.33
N MET A 410 25.39 -9.17 5.37
CA MET A 410 25.33 -8.39 6.62
C MET A 410 24.08 -8.72 7.44
N TYR A 411 22.90 -8.78 6.80
CA TYR A 411 21.65 -9.07 7.52
C TYR A 411 21.52 -10.54 7.93
N ASN A 412 22.09 -11.50 7.19
CA ASN A 412 22.18 -12.88 7.67
C ASN A 412 23.01 -12.99 8.96
N VAL A 413 24.15 -12.29 9.02
CA VAL A 413 24.99 -12.26 10.24
C VAL A 413 24.28 -11.51 11.37
N LEU A 414 23.58 -10.41 11.06
CA LEU A 414 22.79 -9.65 12.04
C LEU A 414 21.76 -10.54 12.74
N GLU A 415 21.01 -11.36 12.00
CA GLU A 415 20.04 -12.28 12.60
C GLU A 415 20.71 -13.32 13.51
N LYS A 416 21.87 -13.85 13.12
CA LYS A 416 22.65 -14.76 13.99
C LYS A 416 23.12 -14.10 15.27
N LEU A 417 23.53 -12.82 15.22
CA LEU A 417 23.87 -12.05 16.42
C LEU A 417 22.66 -11.89 17.34
N LYS A 418 21.46 -11.64 16.80
CA LYS A 418 20.23 -11.51 17.59
C LYS A 418 19.83 -12.84 18.25
N THR A 419 20.01 -13.97 17.56
CA THR A 419 19.66 -15.30 18.09
C THR A 419 20.72 -15.88 19.00
N GLY A 420 21.96 -15.40 18.92
CA GLY A 420 23.11 -15.92 19.67
C GLY A 420 23.77 -17.14 19.00
N GLU A 421 23.49 -17.37 17.71
CA GLU A 421 24.10 -18.45 16.95
C GLU A 421 25.59 -18.20 16.69
N PRO A 422 26.44 -19.23 16.77
CA PRO A 422 27.86 -19.07 16.48
C PRO A 422 28.11 -18.76 15.01
N LEU A 423 29.02 -17.82 14.75
CA LEU A 423 29.43 -17.44 13.40
C LEU A 423 30.52 -18.39 12.87
N ASN A 424 30.37 -18.86 11.64
CA ASN A 424 31.43 -19.58 10.92
C ASN A 424 32.53 -18.62 10.40
N VAL A 425 33.59 -19.17 9.81
CA VAL A 425 34.75 -18.38 9.33
C VAL A 425 34.34 -17.27 8.35
N LYS A 426 33.48 -17.58 7.37
CA LYS A 426 33.01 -16.60 6.38
C LYS A 426 32.14 -15.51 7.04
N GLU A 427 31.30 -15.90 7.98
CA GLU A 427 30.41 -15.00 8.70
C GLU A 427 31.17 -14.07 9.65
N LYS A 428 32.29 -14.51 10.23
CA LYS A 428 33.20 -13.64 11.01
C LYS A 428 33.81 -12.55 10.14
N VAL A 429 34.25 -12.88 8.92
CA VAL A 429 34.74 -11.88 7.96
C VAL A 429 33.64 -10.86 7.61
N ILE A 430 32.42 -11.33 7.36
CA ILE A 430 31.27 -10.43 7.11
C ILE A 430 30.96 -9.57 8.35
N HIS A 431 31.05 -10.14 9.55
CA HIS A 431 30.83 -9.43 10.81
C HIS A 431 31.82 -8.26 10.97
N GLU A 432 33.10 -8.50 10.69
CA GLU A 432 34.17 -7.52 10.76
C GLU A 432 34.06 -6.46 9.65
N HIS A 433 34.01 -6.89 8.38
CA HIS A 433 33.92 -5.98 7.22
C HIS A 433 32.61 -5.19 7.18
N GLY A 434 31.51 -5.77 7.66
CA GLY A 434 30.22 -5.10 7.73
C GLY A 434 30.02 -4.29 9.01
N LEU A 435 30.95 -4.39 9.97
CA LEU A 435 30.81 -3.85 11.32
C LEU A 435 29.41 -4.15 11.87
N VAL A 436 29.01 -5.42 11.83
CA VAL A 436 27.60 -5.82 12.00
C VAL A 436 27.10 -5.56 13.44
N ALA A 437 28.00 -5.49 14.43
CA ALA A 437 27.66 -5.02 15.77
C ALA A 437 27.17 -3.55 15.77
N VAL A 438 27.80 -2.65 15.00
CA VAL A 438 27.35 -1.25 14.84
C VAL A 438 26.00 -1.21 14.13
N LEU A 439 25.84 -2.03 13.07
CA LEU A 439 24.57 -2.17 12.37
C LEU A 439 23.45 -2.61 13.33
N LYS A 440 23.72 -3.54 14.24
CA LYS A 440 22.78 -4.00 15.26
C LYS A 440 22.39 -2.86 16.21
N THR A 441 23.36 -2.13 16.76
CA THR A 441 23.10 -0.99 17.65
C THR A 441 22.23 0.07 16.97
N LEU A 442 22.52 0.42 15.71
CA LEU A 442 21.71 1.38 14.96
C LEU A 442 20.25 0.92 14.79
N HIS A 443 20.02 -0.36 14.50
CA HIS A 443 18.66 -0.92 14.46
C HIS A 443 17.99 -0.92 15.83
N ASP A 444 18.69 -1.33 16.88
CA ASP A 444 18.15 -1.38 18.24
C ASP A 444 17.77 0.01 18.78
N GLU A 445 18.53 1.05 18.43
CA GLU A 445 18.22 2.44 18.77
C GLU A 445 17.08 3.01 17.91
N LEU A 446 17.07 2.68 16.62
CA LEU A 446 16.02 3.11 15.69
C LEU A 446 14.66 2.52 16.08
N ASP A 447 14.62 1.23 16.39
CA ASP A 447 13.39 0.53 16.78
C ASP A 447 12.80 1.10 18.07
N ARG A 448 13.64 1.38 19.07
CA ARG A 448 13.18 2.06 20.30
C ARG A 448 12.65 3.46 20.00
N ALA A 449 13.37 4.26 19.22
CA ALA A 449 12.92 5.61 18.86
C ALA A 449 11.60 5.60 18.07
N VAL A 450 11.38 4.59 17.22
CA VAL A 450 10.11 4.43 16.50
C VAL A 450 8.99 3.97 17.43
N LEU A 451 9.22 3.03 18.37
CA LEU A 451 8.24 2.71 19.41
C LEU A 451 7.84 3.96 20.20
N ASP A 452 8.82 4.79 20.60
CA ASP A 452 8.55 6.06 21.28
C ASP A 452 7.72 7.02 20.43
N ALA A 453 7.96 7.07 19.11
CA ALA A 453 7.16 7.89 18.18
C ALA A 453 5.69 7.47 18.11
N TYR A 454 5.40 6.18 18.31
CA TYR A 454 4.03 5.68 18.44
C TYR A 454 3.47 5.76 19.86
N GLY A 455 4.30 6.05 20.87
CA GLY A 455 3.94 5.96 22.28
C GLY A 455 3.82 4.51 22.79
N TRP A 456 4.55 3.57 22.18
CA TRP A 456 4.51 2.13 22.45
C TRP A 456 5.77 1.62 23.16
N SER A 457 6.40 2.47 23.98
CA SER A 457 7.61 2.14 24.74
C SER A 457 7.40 0.97 25.72
N ASP A 458 6.15 0.64 26.05
CA ASP A 458 5.78 -0.53 26.84
C ASP A 458 6.13 -1.87 26.15
N LEU A 459 6.32 -1.88 24.83
CA LEU A 459 6.78 -3.05 24.07
C LEU A 459 8.30 -3.23 24.07
N ALA A 460 9.06 -2.27 24.61
CA ALA A 460 10.53 -2.31 24.63
C ALA A 460 11.10 -3.58 25.31
N PRO A 461 10.57 -4.09 26.44
CA PRO A 461 11.07 -5.32 27.05
C PRO A 461 10.97 -6.54 26.12
N LEU A 462 9.86 -6.66 25.38
CA LEU A 462 9.71 -7.71 24.38
C LEU A 462 10.71 -7.54 23.24
N LEU A 463 10.85 -6.32 22.71
CA LEU A 463 11.81 -5.96 21.65
C LEU A 463 13.25 -6.30 22.07
N GLU A 464 13.63 -6.07 23.32
CA GLU A 464 14.98 -6.36 23.81
C GLU A 464 15.29 -7.86 23.86
N VAL A 465 14.34 -8.70 24.28
CA VAL A 465 14.51 -10.16 24.23
C VAL A 465 14.64 -10.65 22.78
N VAL A 466 13.79 -10.08 21.94
CA VAL A 466 13.67 -10.31 20.50
C VAL A 466 14.95 -9.96 19.73
N THR A 467 15.63 -8.91 20.12
CA THR A 467 16.88 -8.43 19.51
C THR A 467 18.12 -9.02 20.17
N GLY A 468 17.95 -9.94 21.12
CA GLY A 468 19.06 -10.59 21.84
C GLY A 468 19.76 -9.69 22.85
N ASN A 469 19.16 -8.56 23.24
CA ASN A 469 19.68 -7.63 24.24
C ASN A 469 19.29 -8.00 25.68
N SER A 470 18.24 -8.81 25.84
CA SER A 470 17.74 -9.30 27.13
C SER A 470 17.41 -10.80 27.07
N ALA A 471 17.44 -11.48 28.22
CA ALA A 471 17.05 -12.88 28.33
C ALA A 471 15.50 -13.01 28.43
N PRO A 472 14.89 -14.05 27.83
CA PRO A 472 13.47 -14.30 28.01
C PRO A 472 13.15 -14.66 29.48
N GLY A 473 11.90 -14.46 29.90
CA GLY A 473 11.48 -14.63 31.29
C GLY A 473 11.91 -13.52 32.24
N ALA A 474 12.80 -12.62 31.83
CA ALA A 474 13.11 -11.40 32.57
C ALA A 474 11.95 -10.40 32.47
N SER A 475 11.75 -9.60 33.53
CA SER A 475 10.78 -8.49 33.54
C SER A 475 9.33 -8.86 33.16
N GLY A 476 8.90 -10.10 33.44
CA GLY A 476 7.55 -10.57 33.14
C GLY A 476 7.31 -10.92 31.66
N THR A 477 8.35 -10.98 30.83
CA THR A 477 8.25 -11.43 29.44
C THR A 477 8.04 -12.95 29.35
N PRO A 478 7.49 -13.47 28.24
CA PRO A 478 7.36 -14.90 28.02
C PRO A 478 8.67 -15.70 28.19
N ALA A 479 8.54 -16.99 28.51
CA ALA A 479 9.66 -17.87 28.85
C ALA A 479 10.62 -18.16 27.68
N THR A 480 10.17 -18.00 26.43
CA THR A 480 11.00 -18.22 25.24
C THR A 480 11.07 -16.95 24.38
N ARG A 481 12.16 -16.83 23.61
CA ARG A 481 12.31 -15.71 22.64
C ARG A 481 11.25 -15.77 21.55
N ASP A 482 10.87 -16.95 21.10
CA ASP A 482 9.85 -17.13 20.06
C ASP A 482 8.45 -16.73 20.56
N ASP A 483 8.15 -16.99 21.84
CA ASP A 483 6.93 -16.47 22.47
C ASP A 483 6.98 -14.93 22.58
N CYS A 484 8.13 -14.35 22.94
CA CYS A 484 8.30 -12.90 22.97
C CYS A 484 8.14 -12.27 21.57
N ARG A 485 8.69 -12.92 20.53
CA ARG A 485 8.51 -12.54 19.11
C ARG A 485 7.04 -12.49 18.75
N ARG A 486 6.31 -13.59 19.01
CA ARG A 486 4.88 -13.69 18.73
C ARG A 486 4.07 -12.62 19.47
N ALA A 487 4.35 -12.44 20.77
CA ALA A 487 3.67 -11.43 21.58
C ALA A 487 3.94 -10.00 21.07
N LEU A 488 5.19 -9.69 20.68
CA LEU A 488 5.55 -8.41 20.09
C LEU A 488 4.83 -8.19 18.77
N ASP A 489 4.89 -9.17 17.87
CA ASP A 489 4.29 -9.05 16.53
C ASP A 489 2.77 -8.90 16.63
N ASP A 490 2.10 -9.71 17.46
CA ASP A 490 0.65 -9.60 17.70
C ASP A 490 0.29 -8.20 18.24
N ALA A 491 1.01 -7.69 19.25
CA ALA A 491 0.75 -6.38 19.83
C ALA A 491 0.99 -5.23 18.83
N LEU A 492 2.06 -5.30 18.03
CA LEU A 492 2.36 -4.31 16.99
C LEU A 492 1.26 -4.31 15.92
N LEU A 493 0.88 -5.48 15.40
CA LEU A 493 -0.13 -5.58 14.35
C LEU A 493 -1.50 -5.12 14.86
N GLU A 494 -1.89 -5.46 16.09
CA GLU A 494 -3.16 -5.03 16.67
C GLU A 494 -3.25 -3.50 16.76
N ARG A 495 -2.19 -2.87 17.27
CA ARG A 495 -2.12 -1.41 17.38
C ARG A 495 -2.07 -0.73 16.01
N LEU A 496 -1.34 -1.30 15.05
CA LEU A 496 -1.28 -0.77 13.68
C LEU A 496 -2.61 -0.88 12.94
N VAL A 497 -3.35 -1.99 13.08
CA VAL A 497 -4.70 -2.12 12.50
C VAL A 497 -5.65 -1.09 13.12
N ALA A 498 -5.62 -0.93 14.44
CA ALA A 498 -6.43 0.08 15.13
C ALA A 498 -6.07 1.51 14.67
N LEU A 499 -4.77 1.81 14.56
CA LEU A 499 -4.31 3.12 14.09
C LEU A 499 -4.68 3.36 12.62
N ASN A 500 -4.59 2.36 11.75
CA ASN A 500 -5.06 2.48 10.36
C ASN A 500 -6.55 2.85 10.32
N ALA A 501 -7.39 2.20 11.11
CA ALA A 501 -8.82 2.50 11.19
C ALA A 501 -9.09 3.93 11.70
N GLU A 502 -8.31 4.39 12.69
CA GLU A 502 -8.35 5.77 13.18
C GLU A 502 -7.97 6.77 12.09
N ARG A 503 -6.85 6.56 11.39
CA ARG A 503 -6.41 7.42 10.28
C ARG A 503 -7.44 7.45 9.15
N ALA A 504 -8.01 6.31 8.78
CA ALA A 504 -9.07 6.27 7.78
C ALA A 504 -10.32 7.06 8.21
N ALA A 505 -10.66 7.07 9.50
CA ALA A 505 -11.77 7.87 10.03
C ALA A 505 -11.45 9.38 10.08
N GLU A 506 -10.20 9.75 10.33
CA GLU A 506 -9.72 11.14 10.21
C GLU A 506 -9.75 11.64 8.77
N GLU A 507 -9.25 10.85 7.82
CA GLU A 507 -9.23 11.21 6.40
C GLU A 507 -10.65 11.41 5.85
N LYS A 508 -11.60 10.56 6.27
CA LYS A 508 -13.04 10.74 5.96
C LYS A 508 -13.63 12.05 6.50
N ARG A 509 -13.05 12.60 7.58
CA ARG A 509 -13.41 13.91 8.16
C ARG A 509 -12.61 15.06 7.55
N GLY A 510 -11.72 14.79 6.59
CA GLY A 510 -10.86 15.77 5.94
C GLY A 510 -9.54 16.05 6.65
N LEU A 511 -9.24 15.37 7.76
CA LEU A 511 -7.94 15.47 8.43
C LEU A 511 -6.97 14.44 7.83
N ILE A 512 -6.19 14.89 6.83
CA ILE A 512 -5.22 14.03 6.14
C ILE A 512 -3.81 14.42 6.56
N ARG A 513 -3.08 13.47 7.14
CA ARG A 513 -1.68 13.64 7.57
C ARG A 513 -0.72 13.30 6.42
N TRP A 514 -0.71 14.14 5.39
CA TRP A 514 0.09 13.95 4.18
C TRP A 514 1.57 13.73 4.48
N LEU A 515 2.17 12.70 3.86
CA LEU A 515 3.61 12.45 3.95
C LEU A 515 4.42 13.41 3.05
N ARG A 516 3.81 13.85 1.93
CA ARG A 516 4.41 14.79 0.98
C ARG A 516 3.34 15.75 0.42
N PRO A 517 2.86 16.70 1.24
CA PRO A 517 1.73 17.57 0.91
C PRO A 517 1.91 18.35 -0.39
N GLU A 518 3.12 18.83 -0.68
CA GLU A 518 3.44 19.63 -1.88
C GLU A 518 3.25 18.86 -3.20
N PHE A 519 3.28 17.53 -3.16
CA PHE A 519 3.01 16.66 -4.31
C PHE A 519 1.58 16.12 -4.30
N GLN A 520 1.09 15.66 -3.14
CA GLN A 520 -0.16 14.93 -3.03
C GLN A 520 -1.39 15.85 -3.07
N ILE A 521 -1.32 17.07 -2.51
CA ILE A 521 -2.47 17.98 -2.46
C ILE A 521 -2.84 18.49 -3.86
N PRO A 522 -1.91 19.00 -4.69
CA PRO A 522 -2.24 19.37 -6.06
C PRO A 522 -2.77 18.19 -6.88
N ALA A 523 -2.25 16.98 -6.66
CA ALA A 523 -2.66 15.77 -7.36
C ALA A 523 -4.07 15.29 -6.95
N SER A 524 -4.46 15.49 -5.69
CA SER A 524 -5.78 15.09 -5.17
C SER A 524 -6.91 16.06 -5.53
N GLY A 525 -6.59 17.29 -5.91
CA GLY A 525 -7.59 18.33 -6.20
C GLY A 525 -8.29 18.89 -4.97
N LEU A 526 -7.79 18.58 -3.76
CA LEU A 526 -8.31 19.08 -2.48
C LEU A 526 -7.63 20.40 -2.09
N THR A 527 -8.38 21.35 -1.55
CA THR A 527 -7.83 22.52 -0.83
C THR A 527 -7.65 22.18 0.65
N GLN A 528 -6.46 22.39 1.20
CA GLN A 528 -6.24 22.26 2.65
C GLN A 528 -7.17 23.21 3.42
N THR A 529 -7.82 22.69 4.47
CA THR A 529 -8.27 23.53 5.58
C THR A 529 -7.12 23.50 6.59
N PRO A 530 -6.54 24.63 7.00
CA PRO A 530 -5.46 24.61 7.98
C PRO A 530 -6.00 24.03 9.29
N ALA A 531 -5.37 22.97 9.80
CA ALA A 531 -5.42 22.65 11.21
C ALA A 531 -4.63 23.75 11.92
N ALA A 532 -5.27 24.45 12.86
CA ALA A 532 -4.77 25.67 13.48
C ALA A 532 -3.36 25.51 14.09
N GLU A 533 -2.40 26.28 13.57
CA GLU A 533 -1.27 26.79 14.33
C GLU A 533 -1.75 28.04 15.09
N GLN A 534 -1.76 27.97 16.42
CA GLN A 534 -1.55 29.17 17.23
C GLN A 534 -0.06 29.38 17.32
N LEU A 535 0.45 30.36 16.58
CA LEU A 535 1.56 31.24 16.96
C LEU A 535 1.64 32.35 15.91
N GLU A 536 1.17 33.52 16.32
CA GLU A 536 1.40 34.79 15.63
C GLU A 536 2.91 35.03 15.50
N ILE A 537 3.40 35.28 14.29
CA ILE A 537 4.39 36.34 14.02
C ILE A 537 4.12 36.92 12.62
N ASP A 538 3.86 38.23 12.63
CA ASP A 538 3.81 39.16 11.52
C ASP A 538 5.19 39.27 10.82
N THR A 539 5.21 39.19 9.49
CA THR A 539 6.12 39.96 8.64
C THR A 539 5.70 39.81 7.18
N GLY A 540 5.32 40.93 6.58
CA GLY A 540 5.05 41.03 5.15
C GLY A 540 6.33 40.96 4.32
N GLU A 541 6.19 40.46 3.09
CA GLU A 541 6.58 41.20 1.89
C GLU A 541 6.10 40.48 0.62
N GLU A 542 5.91 41.30 -0.41
CA GLU A 542 5.14 41.08 -1.62
C GLU A 542 5.77 40.09 -2.61
N ALA A 543 4.93 39.28 -3.26
CA ALA A 543 5.20 38.77 -4.60
C ALA A 543 3.92 38.77 -5.44
N ALA A 544 3.83 39.73 -6.34
CA ALA A 544 2.77 39.85 -7.32
C ALA A 544 2.77 38.66 -8.30
N ILE A 545 1.68 37.91 -8.35
CA ILE A 545 1.42 36.93 -9.41
C ILE A 545 0.05 37.21 -10.02
N ALA A 546 0.08 37.51 -11.33
CA ALA A 546 -1.05 37.85 -12.18
C ALA A 546 -2.15 36.77 -12.16
N ALA A 547 -3.40 37.22 -11.95
CA ALA A 547 -4.58 36.35 -11.95
C ALA A 547 -5.00 35.98 -13.39
N LYS A 548 -5.15 34.67 -13.66
CA LYS A 548 -5.94 34.13 -14.77
C LYS A 548 -7.45 34.25 -14.44
N PRO A 549 -8.36 34.33 -15.44
CA PRO A 549 -9.76 34.68 -15.22
C PRO A 549 -10.54 33.55 -14.52
N GLY A 550 -11.17 33.87 -13.38
CA GLY A 550 -12.06 32.96 -12.66
C GLY A 550 -13.40 32.72 -13.37
N ALA A 551 -14.00 31.55 -13.12
CA ALA A 551 -15.30 31.14 -13.66
C ALA A 551 -16.41 32.16 -13.37
N ARG A 552 -17.19 32.51 -14.41
CA ARG A 552 -18.32 33.45 -14.31
C ARG A 552 -19.46 32.85 -13.47
N ARG A 553 -20.02 33.61 -12.54
CA ARG A 553 -21.07 33.19 -11.60
C ARG A 553 -22.47 33.65 -12.06
N PRO A 554 -23.56 32.92 -11.79
CA PRO A 554 -24.90 33.40 -12.12
C PRO A 554 -25.31 34.62 -11.30
N TRP A 555 -26.02 35.59 -11.89
CA TRP A 555 -26.52 36.79 -11.22
C TRP A 555 -27.66 36.45 -10.26
N PRO A 556 -27.59 36.78 -8.95
CA PRO A 556 -28.60 36.41 -7.97
C PRO A 556 -29.98 37.06 -8.22
N ALA A 557 -31.05 36.40 -7.76
CA ALA A 557 -32.42 36.86 -7.99
C ALA A 557 -32.83 37.99 -7.04
N THR A 558 -32.39 37.97 -5.78
CA THR A 558 -32.81 38.93 -4.75
C THR A 558 -31.80 40.05 -4.54
N LEU A 559 -32.25 41.24 -4.14
CA LEU A 559 -31.37 42.40 -3.92
C LEU A 559 -30.28 42.16 -2.85
N PRO A 560 -30.56 41.56 -1.68
CA PRO A 560 -29.51 41.29 -0.68
C PRO A 560 -28.41 40.36 -1.20
N GLU A 561 -28.79 39.32 -1.96
CA GLU A 561 -27.83 38.40 -2.56
C GLU A 561 -27.01 39.06 -3.67
N GLN A 562 -27.61 39.97 -4.45
CA GLN A 562 -26.90 40.76 -5.45
C GLN A 562 -25.84 41.67 -4.81
N VAL A 563 -26.19 42.36 -3.72
CA VAL A 563 -25.24 43.20 -2.97
C VAL A 563 -24.10 42.37 -2.41
N LYS A 564 -24.40 41.21 -1.80
CA LYS A 564 -23.39 40.28 -1.27
C LYS A 564 -22.46 39.78 -2.38
N ALA A 565 -23.00 39.36 -3.51
CA ALA A 565 -22.21 38.84 -4.62
C ALA A 565 -21.27 39.88 -5.22
N VAL A 566 -21.71 41.13 -5.38
CA VAL A 566 -20.86 42.24 -5.86
C VAL A 566 -19.78 42.58 -4.82
N ALA A 567 -20.11 42.59 -3.53
CA ALA A 567 -19.14 42.81 -2.46
C ALA A 567 -18.07 41.70 -2.40
N GLU A 568 -18.44 40.44 -2.61
CA GLU A 568 -17.49 39.32 -2.67
C GLU A 568 -16.52 39.44 -3.85
N VAL A 569 -17.00 39.86 -5.03
CA VAL A 569 -16.13 40.09 -6.20
C VAL A 569 -15.13 41.20 -5.93
N LEU A 570 -15.57 42.30 -5.31
CA LEU A 570 -14.70 43.42 -4.94
C LEU A 570 -13.73 43.04 -3.82
N ALA A 571 -14.14 42.25 -2.83
CA ALA A 571 -13.28 41.79 -1.74
C ALA A 571 -12.23 40.77 -2.19
N ALA A 572 -12.57 39.93 -3.16
CA ALA A 572 -11.63 38.98 -3.75
C ALA A 572 -10.66 39.64 -4.76
N ALA A 573 -10.95 40.88 -5.19
CA ALA A 573 -10.12 41.59 -6.15
C ALA A 573 -8.82 42.07 -5.51
N ARG A 574 -7.68 41.66 -6.07
CA ARG A 574 -6.34 42.11 -5.64
C ARG A 574 -5.95 43.49 -6.17
N ALA A 575 -6.80 44.12 -7.00
CA ALA A 575 -6.61 45.44 -7.57
C ALA A 575 -7.98 46.12 -7.80
N PRO A 576 -8.05 47.46 -7.90
CA PRO A 576 -9.29 48.16 -8.19
C PRO A 576 -9.94 47.66 -9.49
N LEU A 577 -11.24 47.40 -9.46
CA LEU A 577 -11.98 46.91 -10.63
C LEU A 577 -12.85 48.00 -11.24
N ALA A 578 -12.82 48.11 -12.57
CA ALA A 578 -13.82 48.89 -13.31
C ALA A 578 -15.17 48.16 -13.35
N ASP A 579 -16.27 48.91 -13.50
CA ASP A 579 -17.64 48.38 -13.52
C ASP A 579 -17.82 47.24 -14.55
N ASP A 580 -17.20 47.37 -15.73
CA ASP A 580 -17.27 46.35 -16.79
C ASP A 580 -16.54 45.05 -16.40
N ALA A 581 -15.45 45.15 -15.62
CA ALA A 581 -14.72 43.99 -15.12
C ALA A 581 -15.54 43.26 -14.03
N ILE A 582 -16.23 44.00 -13.17
CA ILE A 582 -17.17 43.44 -12.18
C ILE A 582 -18.34 42.77 -12.91
N ALA A 583 -18.90 43.41 -13.94
CA ALA A 583 -19.97 42.83 -14.74
C ALA A 583 -19.53 41.55 -15.46
N ALA A 584 -18.28 41.45 -15.90
CA ALA A 584 -17.74 40.27 -16.58
C ALA A 584 -17.65 39.03 -15.67
N CYS A 585 -17.66 39.21 -14.34
CA CYS A 585 -17.70 38.12 -13.37
C CYS A 585 -19.07 37.43 -13.28
N PHE A 586 -20.12 37.99 -13.88
CA PHE A 586 -21.49 37.49 -13.75
C PHE A 586 -22.14 37.09 -15.08
N THR A 587 -23.02 36.09 -15.03
CA THR A 587 -23.90 35.65 -16.12
C THR A 587 -25.37 35.75 -15.69
N GLY A 588 -26.24 36.37 -16.49
CA GLY A 588 -27.65 36.52 -16.11
C GLY A 588 -28.53 36.94 -17.29
N ARG A 589 -29.80 36.53 -17.28
CA ARG A 589 -30.82 36.92 -18.26
C ARG A 589 -31.57 38.17 -17.74
N GLY A 590 -31.79 39.17 -18.60
CA GLY A 590 -32.49 40.42 -18.26
C GLY A 590 -31.57 41.63 -18.04
N PRO A 591 -32.12 42.84 -17.76
CA PRO A 591 -31.37 44.11 -17.72
C PRO A 591 -30.62 44.33 -16.40
N TRP A 592 -30.07 43.27 -15.78
CA TRP A 592 -29.42 43.35 -14.47
C TRP A 592 -28.18 44.25 -14.46
N LYS A 593 -27.48 44.39 -15.60
CA LYS A 593 -26.37 45.34 -15.75
C LYS A 593 -26.77 46.79 -15.45
N LYS A 594 -28.05 47.16 -15.61
CA LYS A 594 -28.54 48.49 -15.25
C LYS A 594 -28.63 48.72 -13.74
N ARG A 595 -28.71 47.64 -12.94
CA ARG A 595 -28.76 47.69 -11.47
C ARG A 595 -27.39 47.65 -10.81
N LEU A 596 -26.37 47.17 -11.51
CA LEU A 596 -25.00 47.05 -10.97
C LEU A 596 -24.43 48.40 -10.50
N PRO A 597 -24.55 49.53 -11.24
CA PRO A 597 -24.09 50.82 -10.76
C PRO A 597 -24.79 51.28 -9.47
N GLN A 598 -26.10 51.02 -9.33
CA GLN A 598 -26.86 51.38 -8.13
C GLN A 598 -26.40 50.58 -6.89
N ILE A 599 -26.06 49.31 -7.06
CA ILE A 599 -25.51 48.47 -5.99
C ILE A 599 -24.12 48.95 -5.58
N ILE A 600 -23.29 49.30 -6.57
CA ILE A 600 -21.96 49.87 -6.33
C ILE A 600 -22.08 51.19 -5.57
N ASP A 601 -22.98 52.09 -5.99
CA ASP A 601 -23.21 53.38 -5.32
C ASP A 601 -23.70 53.19 -3.90
N THR A 602 -24.54 52.18 -3.67
CA THR A 602 -24.98 51.81 -2.32
C THR A 602 -23.80 51.38 -1.46
N LEU A 603 -22.93 50.50 -1.98
CA LEU A 603 -21.72 50.03 -1.30
C LEU A 603 -20.71 51.15 -1.03
N VAL A 604 -20.63 52.15 -1.91
CA VAL A 604 -19.83 53.35 -1.70
C VAL A 604 -20.44 54.25 -0.62
N ALA A 605 -21.75 54.47 -0.65
CA ALA A 605 -22.46 55.28 0.33
C ALA A 605 -22.39 54.70 1.76
N VAL A 606 -22.42 53.37 1.90
CA VAL A 606 -22.24 52.70 3.20
C VAL A 606 -20.77 52.50 3.61
N GLY A 607 -19.82 53.09 2.87
CA GLY A 607 -18.40 53.07 3.21
C GLY A 607 -17.73 51.69 3.08
N ARG A 608 -18.31 50.77 2.31
CA ARG A 608 -17.71 49.43 2.07
C ARG A 608 -16.74 49.45 0.89
N VAL A 609 -16.90 50.40 -0.03
CA VAL A 609 -16.10 50.51 -1.27
C VAL A 609 -15.75 51.98 -1.50
N ARG A 610 -14.56 52.27 -2.02
CA ARG A 610 -14.15 53.62 -2.43
C ARG A 610 -13.87 53.67 -3.93
N ARG A 611 -14.40 54.69 -4.60
CA ARG A 611 -14.03 55.03 -5.99
C ARG A 611 -12.65 55.68 -6.01
N ARG A 612 -11.72 55.11 -6.77
CA ARG A 612 -10.41 55.67 -7.09
C ARG A 612 -10.32 55.97 -8.59
N LYS A 613 -9.27 56.70 -9.02
CA LYS A 613 -9.07 57.06 -10.44
C LYS A 613 -8.86 55.83 -11.34
N ASP A 614 -8.45 54.70 -10.77
CA ASP A 614 -8.10 53.43 -11.41
C ASP A 614 -9.18 52.33 -11.23
N GLY A 615 -10.26 52.59 -10.49
CA GLY A 615 -11.38 51.66 -10.31
C GLY A 615 -11.99 51.67 -8.92
N LEU A 616 -12.80 50.66 -8.60
CA LEU A 616 -13.43 50.43 -7.29
C LEU A 616 -12.59 49.49 -6.45
N ALA A 617 -12.28 49.89 -5.22
CA ALA A 617 -11.57 49.05 -4.24
C ALA A 617 -12.31 49.02 -2.90
N VAL A 618 -12.26 47.89 -2.21
CA VAL A 618 -12.82 47.76 -0.86
C VAL A 618 -12.02 48.64 0.10
N ILE A 619 -12.73 49.26 1.05
CA ILE A 619 -12.08 49.98 2.16
C ILE A 619 -11.66 48.90 3.16
N ALA A 620 -10.35 48.66 3.27
CA ALA A 620 -9.77 47.72 4.23
C ALA A 620 -10.06 48.15 5.67
#